data_AF-A0A3P6T0Q9-F1
#
_entry.id   AF-A0A3P6T0Q9-F1
#
_cell.length_a   1.000
_cell.length_b   1.000
_cell.length_c   1.000
_cell.angle_alpha   90.00
_cell.angle_beta   90.00
_cell.angle_gamma   90.00
#
_symmetry.space_group_name_H-M   'P 1'
#
loop_
_entity.id
_entity.type
_entity.pdbx_description
1 polymer ?
#
loop_
_entity_poly.entity_id
_entity_poly.type
_entity_poly.pdbx_seq_one_letter_code
_entity_poly.pdbx_strand_id
1 'polypeptide(L)'
;MSVEFTNISVANYDKTSTFFYAGEGSILFFFNTFFVFRFLSNKHHRAQKDSLLIVGYLIFDTLFGLTYMCSGIYRIILIYASSYEYISDFPASSKWECIETPALLFVIITPTAGIIVFVTALDRCYVAMYPLRYLQLNVRYAIIVICIPYIIALPPVIKALLGSYSNRFVKDVSVADHRQHLTTLAYLDWL
;
A
#
# COMPACT_ATOMS: atom_id res chain seq x y z
N MET A 1 -7.04 -29.63 -13.47
CA MET A 1 -6.22 -28.55 -14.06
C MET A 1 -4.89 -28.59 -13.33
N SER A 2 -3.90 -29.26 -13.91
CA SER A 2 -2.55 -29.39 -13.34
C SER A 2 -1.80 -28.08 -13.54
N VAL A 3 -1.42 -27.43 -12.45
CA VAL A 3 -0.57 -26.23 -12.48
C VAL A 3 0.86 -26.72 -12.68
N GLU A 4 1.40 -26.58 -13.89
CA GLU A 4 2.83 -26.78 -14.15
C GLU A 4 3.60 -25.62 -13.52
N PHE A 5 4.33 -25.91 -12.44
CA PHE A 5 5.26 -24.95 -11.85
C PHE A 5 6.50 -24.88 -12.75
N THR A 6 6.58 -23.84 -13.58
CA THR A 6 7.79 -23.52 -14.34
C THR A 6 8.93 -23.24 -13.37
N ASN A 7 10.01 -24.03 -13.47
CA ASN A 7 11.23 -23.94 -12.66
C ASN A 7 12.12 -22.75 -13.07
N ILE A 8 11.51 -21.64 -13.49
CA ILE A 8 12.22 -20.41 -13.82
C ILE A 8 12.35 -19.64 -12.51
N SER A 9 13.60 -19.40 -12.11
CA SER A 9 13.96 -18.65 -10.90
C SER A 9 13.25 -17.29 -10.88
N VAL A 10 12.18 -17.21 -10.08
CA VAL A 10 11.38 -16.00 -9.82
C VAL A 10 12.26 -14.87 -9.26
N ALA A 11 13.42 -15.22 -8.69
CA ALA A 11 14.36 -14.31 -8.05
C ALA A 11 14.99 -13.27 -8.99
N ASN A 12 15.05 -13.51 -10.31
CA ASN A 12 15.58 -12.52 -11.26
C ASN A 12 14.51 -11.57 -11.80
N TYR A 13 13.22 -11.94 -11.76
CA TYR A 13 12.13 -11.09 -12.26
C TYR A 13 11.77 -9.98 -11.26
N ASP A 14 11.93 -10.23 -9.96
CA ASP A 14 11.54 -9.28 -8.90
C ASP A 14 12.54 -8.14 -8.64
N LYS A 15 13.81 -8.30 -9.04
CA LYS A 15 14.87 -7.33 -8.70
C LYS A 15 14.65 -5.98 -9.37
N THR A 16 14.43 -5.97 -10.68
CA THR A 16 14.23 -4.72 -11.45
C THR A 16 13.01 -3.97 -10.95
N SER A 17 11.90 -4.68 -10.73
CA SER A 17 10.65 -4.14 -10.19
C SER A 17 10.86 -3.43 -8.85
N THR A 18 11.62 -4.04 -7.94
CA THR A 18 11.80 -3.52 -6.58
C THR A 18 12.56 -2.18 -6.54
N PHE A 19 13.61 -2.02 -7.37
CA PHE A 19 14.35 -0.76 -7.45
C PHE A 19 13.49 0.39 -7.99
N PHE A 20 12.59 0.10 -8.95
CA PHE A 20 11.63 1.09 -9.43
C PHE A 20 10.70 1.57 -8.32
N TYR A 21 10.14 0.66 -7.51
CA TYR A 21 9.30 1.02 -6.36
C TYR A 21 10.02 1.94 -5.36
N ALA A 22 11.27 1.61 -5.01
CA ALA A 22 12.05 2.41 -4.09
C ALA A 22 12.38 3.79 -4.67
N GLY A 23 12.83 3.85 -5.93
CA GLY A 23 13.20 5.10 -6.61
C GLY A 23 12.01 6.03 -6.83
N GLU A 24 10.91 5.51 -7.36
CA GLU A 24 9.68 6.29 -7.60
C GLU A 24 9.10 6.81 -6.28
N GLY A 25 9.03 5.95 -5.25
CA GLY A 25 8.57 6.32 -3.92
C GLY A 25 9.40 7.44 -3.30
N SER A 26 10.73 7.36 -3.40
CA SER A 26 11.63 8.41 -2.90
C SER A 26 11.42 9.74 -3.63
N ILE A 27 11.33 9.74 -4.96
CA ILE A 27 11.10 10.95 -5.75
C ILE A 27 9.78 11.60 -5.32
N LEU A 28 8.68 10.84 -5.33
CA LEU A 28 7.36 11.34 -4.92
C LEU A 28 7.39 11.91 -3.50
N PHE A 29 8.01 11.20 -2.55
CA PHE A 29 8.11 11.64 -1.17
C PHE A 29 8.83 12.98 -1.03
N PHE A 30 10.03 13.14 -1.62
CA PHE A 30 10.82 14.37 -1.48
C PHE A 30 10.17 15.57 -2.16
N PHE A 31 9.68 15.41 -3.39
CA PHE A 31 9.04 16.51 -4.13
C PHE A 31 7.75 16.97 -3.44
N ASN A 32 6.88 16.03 -3.06
CA ASN A 32 5.61 16.39 -2.42
C ASN A 32 5.85 16.98 -1.02
N THR A 33 6.80 16.45 -0.24
CA THR A 33 7.14 17.02 1.07
C THR A 33 7.65 18.45 0.95
N PHE A 34 8.50 18.73 -0.06
CA PHE A 34 8.96 20.09 -0.34
C PHE A 34 7.79 21.03 -0.66
N PHE A 35 6.84 20.61 -1.50
CA PHE A 35 5.66 21.42 -1.81
C PHE A 35 4.76 21.63 -0.60
N VAL A 36 4.48 20.60 0.19
CA VAL A 36 3.70 20.73 1.44
C VAL A 36 4.34 21.77 2.35
N PHE A 37 5.65 21.68 2.57
CA PHE A 37 6.37 22.64 3.41
C PHE A 37 6.24 24.07 2.86
N ARG A 38 6.47 24.26 1.55
CA ARG A 38 6.36 25.57 0.90
C ARG A 38 4.95 26.17 1.00
N PHE A 39 3.92 25.38 0.76
CA PHE A 39 2.52 25.82 0.87
C PHE A 39 2.15 26.16 2.31
N LEU A 40 2.61 25.37 3.28
CA LEU A 40 2.39 25.64 4.70
C LEU A 40 3.13 26.90 5.15
N SER A 41 4.36 27.19 4.69
CA SER A 41 5.10 28.37 5.12
C SER A 41 4.43 29.70 4.74
N ASN A 42 3.67 29.76 3.64
CA ASN A 42 3.04 31.00 3.20
C ASN A 42 1.64 31.21 3.81
N LYS A 43 1.51 32.18 4.72
CA LYS A 43 0.25 32.51 5.41
C LYS A 43 -0.86 32.94 4.45
N HIS A 44 -0.53 33.58 3.33
CA HIS A 44 -1.54 34.13 2.42
C HIS A 44 -2.32 33.02 1.69
N HIS A 45 -1.66 31.90 1.38
CA HIS A 45 -2.29 30.77 0.71
C HIS A 45 -3.20 29.94 1.62
N ARG A 46 -3.05 30.01 2.95
CA ARG A 46 -3.84 29.21 3.91
C ARG A 46 -5.32 29.59 3.97
N ALA A 47 -5.69 30.79 3.51
CA ALA A 47 -7.07 31.27 3.55
C ALA A 47 -7.91 30.82 2.35
N GLN A 48 -7.27 30.35 1.27
CA GLN A 48 -7.96 29.94 0.05
C GLN A 48 -8.28 28.43 0.10
N LYS A 49 -9.56 28.08 -0.11
CA LYS A 49 -10.04 26.69 -0.10
C LYS A 49 -9.29 25.78 -1.08
N ASP A 50 -8.93 26.31 -2.24
CA ASP A 50 -8.24 25.56 -3.30
C ASP A 50 -6.84 25.14 -2.83
N SER A 51 -6.16 26.02 -2.09
CA SER A 51 -4.87 25.72 -1.47
C SER A 51 -4.98 24.61 -0.44
N LEU A 52 -6.04 24.60 0.38
CA LEU A 52 -6.26 23.54 1.37
C LEU A 52 -6.47 22.18 0.69
N LEU A 53 -7.23 22.16 -0.40
CA LEU A 53 -7.52 20.97 -1.18
C LEU A 53 -6.24 20.42 -1.83
N ILE A 54 -5.41 21.29 -2.43
CA ILE A 54 -4.10 20.92 -3.00
C ILE A 54 -3.15 20.39 -1.91
N VAL A 55 -3.07 21.07 -0.75
CA VAL A 55 -2.23 20.62 0.37
C VAL A 55 -2.68 19.25 0.88
N GLY A 56 -3.99 19.00 0.96
CA GLY A 56 -4.53 17.70 1.33
C GLY A 56 -4.07 16.58 0.40
N TYR A 57 -4.11 16.82 -0.92
CA TYR A 57 -3.62 15.85 -1.91
C TYR A 57 -2.10 15.66 -1.84
N LEU A 58 -1.33 16.74 -1.68
CA LEU A 58 0.11 16.63 -1.52
C LEU A 58 0.49 15.82 -0.27
N ILE A 59 -0.22 16.01 0.85
CA ILE A 59 -0.02 15.20 2.05
C ILE A 59 -0.33 13.72 1.76
N PHE A 60 -1.43 13.42 1.07
CA PHE A 60 -1.72 12.04 0.68
C PHE A 60 -0.61 11.45 -0.19
N ASP A 61 -0.14 12.18 -1.21
CA ASP A 61 0.92 11.71 -2.09
C ASP A 61 2.26 11.55 -1.36
N THR A 62 2.54 12.35 -0.32
CA THR A 62 3.71 12.10 0.56
C THR A 62 3.59 10.78 1.31
N LEU A 63 2.41 10.46 1.86
CA LEU A 63 2.17 9.19 2.55
C LEU A 63 2.25 8.00 1.58
N PHE A 64 1.76 8.19 0.36
CA PHE A 64 1.86 7.23 -0.73
C PHE A 64 3.33 6.96 -1.09
N GLY A 65 4.10 8.02 -1.38
CA GLY A 65 5.53 7.90 -1.70
C GLY A 65 6.34 7.27 -0.57
N LEU A 66 6.07 7.65 0.69
CA LEU A 66 6.72 7.05 1.86
C LEU A 66 6.45 5.54 1.94
N THR A 67 5.22 5.11 1.69
CA THR A 67 4.85 3.70 1.74
C THR A 67 5.51 2.90 0.63
N TYR A 68 5.56 3.46 -0.59
CA TYR A 68 6.27 2.86 -1.71
C TYR A 68 7.77 2.71 -1.42
N MET A 69 8.37 3.77 -0.86
CA MET A 69 9.78 3.76 -0.46
C MET A 69 10.04 2.70 0.62
N CYS A 70 9.24 2.65 1.69
CA CYS A 70 9.37 1.65 2.75
C CYS A 70 9.18 0.21 2.24
N SER A 71 8.20 -0.02 1.35
CA SER A 71 7.96 -1.33 0.74
C SER A 71 9.12 -1.76 -0.16
N GLY A 72 9.65 -0.83 -0.97
CA GLY A 72 10.83 -1.07 -1.81
C GLY A 72 12.07 -1.40 -0.99
N ILE A 73 12.38 -0.60 0.04
CA ILE A 73 13.51 -0.83 0.94
C ILE A 73 13.37 -2.19 1.65
N TYR A 74 12.19 -2.50 2.17
CA TYR A 74 11.94 -3.78 2.84
C TYR A 74 12.21 -4.98 1.92
N ARG A 75 11.71 -4.92 0.67
CA ARG A 75 11.98 -5.97 -0.34
C ARG A 75 13.45 -6.05 -0.73
N ILE A 76 14.14 -4.92 -0.86
CA ILE A 76 15.59 -4.89 -1.14
C ILE A 76 16.35 -5.60 -0.01
N ILE A 77 16.07 -5.27 1.25
CA ILE A 77 16.70 -5.92 2.41
C ILE A 77 16.45 -7.43 2.38
N LEU A 78 15.22 -7.86 2.09
CA LEU A 78 14.87 -9.27 2.00
C LEU A 78 15.67 -10.00 0.90
N ILE A 79 15.81 -9.38 -0.29
CA ILE A 79 16.58 -9.95 -1.41
C ILE A 79 18.08 -10.04 -1.07
N TYR A 80 18.63 -9.03 -0.38
CA TYR A 80 20.02 -9.09 0.05
C TYR A 80 20.22 -10.16 1.12
N ALA A 81 19.34 -10.24 2.12
CA ALA A 81 19.39 -11.27 3.16
C ALA A 81 19.30 -12.69 2.58
N SER A 82 18.36 -12.94 1.67
CA SER A 82 18.19 -14.25 1.01
C SER A 82 19.30 -14.59 0.01
N SER A 83 20.11 -13.62 -0.40
CA SER A 83 21.29 -13.91 -1.23
C SER A 83 22.47 -14.45 -0.41
N TYR A 84 22.50 -14.21 0.91
CA TYR A 84 23.56 -14.71 1.80
C TYR A 84 23.24 -16.09 2.38
N GLU A 85 21.97 -16.36 2.67
CA GLU A 85 21.49 -17.65 3.12
C GLU A 85 20.95 -18.39 1.90
N TYR A 86 21.57 -19.50 1.50
CA TYR A 86 21.24 -20.32 0.32
C TYR A 86 19.87 -21.04 0.48
N ILE A 87 18.82 -20.29 0.82
CA ILE A 87 17.47 -20.74 1.08
C ILE A 87 16.65 -20.37 -0.15
N SER A 88 16.41 -21.37 -1.00
CA SER A 88 15.65 -21.25 -2.24
C SER A 88 14.14 -21.01 -2.03
N ASP A 89 13.68 -21.05 -0.79
CA ASP A 89 12.27 -20.93 -0.44
C ASP A 89 12.03 -19.57 0.22
N PHE A 90 11.23 -18.72 -0.43
CA PHE A 90 10.73 -17.50 0.21
C PHE A 90 10.09 -17.89 1.54
N PRO A 91 10.50 -17.30 2.69
CA PRO A 91 9.91 -17.64 3.96
C PRO A 91 8.41 -17.37 3.86
N ALA A 92 7.63 -18.44 3.93
CA ALA A 92 6.18 -18.36 3.99
C ALA A 92 5.83 -17.78 5.37
N SER A 93 5.86 -16.45 5.48
CA SER A 93 5.46 -15.75 6.70
C SER A 93 3.96 -15.93 6.94
N SER A 94 3.59 -16.14 8.19
CA SER A 94 2.20 -16.11 8.61
C SER A 94 1.49 -14.83 8.14
N LYS A 95 0.18 -14.93 7.92
CA LYS A 95 -0.66 -13.77 7.56
C LYS A 95 -0.55 -12.61 8.56
N TRP A 96 -0.23 -12.92 9.82
CA TRP A 96 -0.07 -11.94 10.88
C TRP A 96 1.26 -11.18 10.76
N GLU A 97 2.37 -11.88 10.53
CA GLU A 97 3.66 -11.25 10.27
C GLU A 97 3.60 -10.37 9.03
N CYS A 98 2.90 -10.80 7.97
CA CYS A 98 2.70 -9.99 6.77
C CYS A 98 1.98 -8.65 7.06
N ILE A 99 1.06 -8.62 8.04
CA ILE A 99 0.41 -7.37 8.46
C ILE A 99 1.35 -6.44 9.22
N GLU A 100 2.33 -6.97 9.94
CA GLU A 100 3.32 -6.16 10.64
C GLU A 100 4.32 -5.50 9.68
N THR A 101 4.46 -6.02 8.46
CA THR A 101 5.30 -5.44 7.41
C THR A 101 4.68 -4.19 6.78
N PRO A 102 5.48 -3.37 6.04
CA PRO A 102 4.96 -2.27 5.21
C PRO A 102 3.90 -2.69 4.16
N ALA A 103 3.64 -3.98 3.96
CA ALA A 103 2.55 -4.46 3.11
C ALA A 103 1.17 -3.99 3.59
N LEU A 104 0.94 -3.86 4.91
CA LEU A 104 -0.33 -3.35 5.42
C LEU A 104 -0.61 -1.92 4.95
N LEU A 105 0.40 -1.06 5.00
CA LEU A 105 0.27 0.32 4.51
C LEU A 105 -0.10 0.33 3.03
N PHE A 106 0.46 -0.57 2.23
CA PHE A 106 0.14 -0.70 0.81
C PHE A 106 -1.33 -1.11 0.57
N VAL A 107 -1.84 -2.05 1.38
CA VAL A 107 -3.24 -2.49 1.35
C VAL A 107 -4.20 -1.35 1.72
N ILE A 108 -3.80 -0.46 2.62
CA ILE A 108 -4.62 0.70 3.02
C ILE A 108 -4.57 1.80 1.95
N ILE A 109 -3.36 2.12 1.46
CA ILE A 109 -3.13 3.29 0.62
C ILE A 109 -3.62 3.08 -0.82
N THR A 110 -3.50 1.87 -1.37
CA THR A 110 -3.92 1.59 -2.76
C THR A 110 -5.41 1.88 -3.03
N PRO A 111 -6.37 1.33 -2.26
CA PRO A 111 -7.78 1.66 -2.47
C PRO A 111 -8.08 3.13 -2.14
N THR A 112 -7.39 3.70 -1.14
CA THR A 112 -7.56 5.11 -0.79
C THR A 112 -7.13 6.03 -1.94
N ALA A 113 -6.02 5.71 -2.63
CA ALA A 113 -5.56 6.45 -3.80
C ALA A 113 -6.61 6.43 -4.92
N GLY A 114 -7.18 5.25 -5.21
CA GLY A 114 -8.24 5.13 -6.21
C GLY A 114 -9.48 5.97 -5.87
N ILE A 115 -9.91 5.96 -4.60
CA ILE A 115 -11.06 6.76 -4.15
C ILE A 115 -10.74 8.26 -4.21
N ILE A 116 -9.53 8.68 -3.81
CA ILE A 116 -9.10 10.08 -3.89
C ILE A 116 -9.13 10.55 -5.34
N VAL A 117 -8.52 9.80 -6.27
CA VAL A 117 -8.54 10.15 -7.71
C VAL A 117 -9.97 10.25 -8.24
N PHE A 118 -10.85 9.34 -7.84
CA PHE A 118 -12.26 9.37 -8.23
C PHE A 118 -12.98 10.62 -7.68
N VAL A 119 -12.79 10.93 -6.39
CA VAL A 119 -13.39 12.11 -5.75
C VAL A 119 -12.83 13.40 -6.36
N THR A 120 -11.54 13.46 -6.68
CA THR A 120 -10.92 14.59 -7.40
C THR A 120 -11.52 14.74 -8.80
N ALA A 121 -11.73 13.65 -9.53
CA ALA A 121 -12.39 13.71 -10.83
C ALA A 121 -13.82 14.25 -10.74
N LEU A 122 -14.57 13.85 -9.71
CA LEU A 122 -15.91 14.39 -9.44
C LEU A 122 -15.88 15.88 -9.06
N ASP A 123 -14.93 16.30 -8.22
CA ASP A 123 -14.72 17.72 -7.88
C ASP A 123 -14.44 18.54 -9.15
N ARG A 124 -13.53 18.09 -10.01
CA ARG A 124 -13.22 18.76 -11.29
C ARG A 124 -14.41 18.80 -12.24
N CYS A 125 -15.19 17.73 -12.32
CA CYS A 125 -16.43 17.70 -13.10
C CYS A 125 -17.45 18.73 -12.57
N TYR A 126 -17.59 18.82 -11.25
CA TYR A 126 -18.49 19.79 -10.61
C TYR A 126 -18.05 21.24 -10.86
N VAL A 127 -16.75 21.52 -10.76
CA VAL A 127 -16.16 22.84 -11.08
C VAL A 127 -16.46 23.24 -12.53
N ALA A 128 -16.30 22.30 -13.47
CA ALA A 128 -16.53 22.55 -14.89
C ALA A 128 -18.01 22.83 -15.20
N MET A 129 -18.92 22.10 -14.57
CA MET A 129 -20.36 22.25 -14.81
C MET A 129 -20.97 23.48 -14.11
N TYR A 130 -20.46 23.86 -12.93
CA TYR A 130 -21.07 24.91 -12.10
C TYR A 130 -20.05 25.90 -11.50
N PRO A 131 -19.31 26.66 -12.32
CA PRO A 131 -18.21 27.52 -11.85
C PRO A 131 -18.68 28.61 -10.86
N LEU A 132 -19.85 29.23 -11.10
CA LEU A 132 -20.38 30.29 -10.23
C LEU A 132 -20.77 29.77 -8.84
N ARG A 133 -21.38 28.57 -8.77
CA ARG A 133 -21.72 27.93 -7.49
C ARG A 133 -20.46 27.46 -6.78
N TYR A 134 -19.49 26.95 -7.53
CA TYR A 134 -18.23 26.51 -6.96
C TYR A 134 -17.49 27.65 -6.26
N LEU A 135 -17.44 28.85 -6.84
CA LEU A 135 -16.80 30.02 -6.22
C LEU A 135 -17.39 30.37 -4.85
N GLN A 136 -18.71 30.20 -4.67
CA GLN A 136 -19.43 30.49 -3.43
C GLN A 136 -19.23 29.43 -2.32
N LEU A 137 -18.63 28.27 -2.62
CA LEU A 137 -18.43 27.21 -1.63
C LEU A 137 -17.39 27.61 -0.56
N ASN A 138 -17.70 27.27 0.69
CA ASN A 138 -16.87 27.53 1.86
C ASN A 138 -15.77 26.48 2.06
N VAL A 139 -14.77 26.80 2.90
CA VAL A 139 -13.66 25.90 3.29
C VAL A 139 -14.13 24.55 3.84
N ARG A 140 -15.31 24.51 4.47
CA ARG A 140 -15.94 23.25 4.97
C ARG A 140 -16.10 22.20 3.87
N TYR A 141 -16.38 22.63 2.63
CA TYR A 141 -16.50 21.72 1.49
C TYR A 141 -15.18 20.99 1.23
N ALA A 142 -14.05 21.70 1.19
CA ALA A 142 -12.73 21.11 0.97
C ALA A 142 -12.38 20.06 2.04
N ILE A 143 -12.69 20.34 3.31
CA ILE A 143 -12.47 19.39 4.41
C ILE A 143 -13.30 18.11 4.20
N ILE A 144 -14.59 18.25 3.85
CA ILE A 144 -15.47 17.10 3.60
C ILE A 144 -14.95 16.27 2.43
N VAL A 145 -14.55 16.91 1.33
CA VAL A 145 -14.01 16.24 0.14
C VAL A 145 -12.73 15.45 0.47
N ILE A 146 -11.85 16.00 1.31
CA ILE A 146 -10.64 15.29 1.76
C ILE A 146 -10.97 14.14 2.72
N CYS A 147 -11.91 14.33 3.65
CA CYS A 147 -12.23 13.32 4.67
C CYS A 147 -13.00 12.10 4.13
N ILE A 148 -13.89 12.29 3.15
CA ILE A 148 -14.75 11.23 2.61
C ILE A 148 -13.97 9.98 2.14
N PRO A 149 -12.90 10.12 1.33
CA PRO A 149 -12.10 8.97 0.89
C PRO A 149 -11.60 8.08 2.04
N TYR A 150 -11.13 8.68 3.13
CA TYR A 150 -10.65 7.93 4.30
C TYR A 150 -11.78 7.19 5.00
N ILE A 151 -12.96 7.80 5.12
CA ILE A 151 -14.13 7.15 5.71
C ILE A 151 -14.57 5.94 4.87
N ILE A 152 -14.55 6.06 3.54
CA ILE A 152 -14.90 4.96 2.62
C ILE A 152 -13.84 3.85 2.64
N ALA A 153 -12.57 4.20 2.81
CA ALA A 153 -11.47 3.24 2.87
C ALA A 153 -11.38 2.47 4.21
N LEU A 154 -11.97 2.97 5.29
CA LEU A 154 -11.88 2.35 6.62
C LEU A 154 -12.53 0.94 6.70
N PRO A 155 -13.76 0.68 6.22
CA PRO A 155 -14.39 -0.63 6.31
C PRO A 155 -13.58 -1.81 5.75
N PRO A 156 -13.00 -1.76 4.52
CA PRO A 156 -12.19 -2.87 4.01
C PRO A 156 -10.91 -3.09 4.83
N VAL A 157 -10.31 -2.01 5.35
CA VAL A 157 -9.13 -2.09 6.21
C VAL A 157 -9.46 -2.78 7.54
N ILE A 158 -10.56 -2.39 8.18
CA ILE A 158 -11.03 -3.02 9.42
C ILE A 158 -11.32 -4.51 9.18
N LYS A 159 -11.98 -4.84 8.06
CA LYS A 159 -12.26 -6.24 7.70
C LYS A 159 -10.98 -7.06 7.48
N ALA A 160 -9.97 -6.47 6.82
CA ALA A 160 -8.68 -7.12 6.61
C ALA A 160 -7.94 -7.37 7.93
N LEU A 161 -7.94 -6.38 8.84
CA LEU A 161 -7.34 -6.48 10.17
C LEU A 161 -8.02 -7.56 11.03
N LEU A 162 -9.36 -7.55 11.09
CA LEU A 162 -10.13 -8.54 11.84
C LEU A 162 -9.92 -9.97 11.30
N GLY A 163 -9.89 -10.13 9.98
CA GLY A 163 -9.67 -11.43 9.34
C GLY A 163 -8.27 -12.00 9.61
N SER A 164 -7.26 -11.13 9.75
CA SER A 164 -5.90 -11.57 10.07
C SER A 164 -5.69 -11.82 11.55
N TYR A 165 -6.36 -11.06 12.43
CA TYR A 165 -6.26 -11.21 13.89
C TYR A 165 -6.55 -12.65 14.38
N SER A 166 -7.49 -13.34 13.73
CA SER A 166 -7.82 -14.73 14.05
C SER A 166 -6.66 -15.71 13.87
N ASN A 167 -5.64 -15.38 13.07
CA ASN A 167 -4.50 -16.24 12.78
C ASN A 167 -3.27 -15.95 13.65
N ARG A 168 -3.37 -15.02 14.63
CA ARG A 168 -2.23 -14.61 15.45
C ARG A 168 -1.58 -15.75 16.26
N PHE A 169 -2.38 -16.74 16.67
CA PHE A 169 -1.92 -17.85 17.52
C PHE A 169 -1.54 -19.11 16.74
N VAL A 170 -1.80 -19.15 15.44
CA VAL A 170 -1.39 -20.25 14.58
C VAL A 170 0.06 -20.00 14.21
N LYS A 171 0.99 -20.55 15.00
CA LYS A 171 2.41 -20.59 14.59
C LYS A 171 2.51 -21.44 13.33
N ASP A 172 3.24 -20.94 12.34
CA ASP A 172 3.48 -21.66 11.10
C ASP A 172 4.09 -23.03 11.43
N VAL A 173 3.32 -24.09 11.20
CA VAL A 173 3.85 -25.44 11.12
C VAL A 173 4.81 -25.40 9.93
N SER A 174 6.10 -25.65 10.17
CA SER A 174 7.10 -25.52 9.12
C SER A 174 6.67 -26.34 7.91
N VAL A 175 6.86 -25.80 6.69
CA VAL A 175 6.48 -26.50 5.45
C VAL A 175 7.17 -27.88 5.34
N ALA A 176 8.30 -28.08 6.03
CA ALA A 176 8.97 -29.38 6.14
C ALA A 176 8.12 -30.42 6.89
N ASP A 177 7.37 -30.01 7.92
CA ASP A 177 6.50 -30.86 8.73
C ASP A 177 5.19 -31.19 7.98
N HIS A 178 4.65 -30.23 7.23
CA HIS A 178 3.48 -30.50 6.38
C HIS A 178 3.80 -31.42 5.20
N ARG A 179 5.02 -31.30 4.62
CA ARG A 179 5.51 -32.23 3.59
C ARG A 179 5.73 -33.63 4.17
N GLN A 180 6.25 -33.75 5.39
CA GLN A 180 6.38 -35.04 6.09
C GLN A 180 5.03 -35.71 6.35
N HIS A 181 4.01 -34.94 6.76
CA HIS A 181 2.65 -35.45 6.97
C HIS A 181 1.96 -35.93 5.69
N LEU A 182 2.17 -35.23 4.57
CA LEU A 182 1.65 -35.67 3.27
C LEU A 182 2.38 -36.90 2.73
N THR A 183 3.70 -37.01 2.94
CA THR A 183 4.44 -38.23 2.58
C THR A 183 4.08 -39.44 3.44
N THR A 184 3.76 -39.25 4.72
CA THR A 184 3.34 -40.37 5.60
C THR A 184 1.92 -40.84 5.30
N LEU A 185 1.00 -39.92 4.97
CA LEU A 185 -0.35 -40.29 4.50
C LEU A 185 -0.29 -41.00 3.14
N ALA A 186 0.55 -40.54 2.21
CA ALA A 186 0.75 -41.22 0.93
C ALA A 186 1.39 -42.62 1.10
N TYR A 187 2.18 -42.85 2.14
CA TYR A 187 2.75 -44.17 2.42
C TYR A 187 1.74 -45.15 3.04
N LEU A 188 0.75 -44.64 3.78
CA LEU A 188 -0.31 -45.43 4.42
C LEU A 188 -1.40 -45.86 3.43
N ASP A 189 -1.67 -45.07 2.38
CA ASP A 189 -2.64 -45.44 1.33
C ASP A 189 -2.11 -46.51 0.34
N TRP A 190 -0.82 -46.85 0.40
CA TRP A 190 -0.18 -47.88 -0.44
C TRP A 190 0.02 -49.23 0.27
N LEU A 191 -0.40 -49.37 1.53
CA LEU A 191 -0.37 -50.60 2.34
C LEU A 191 -1.79 -51.13 2.56
#